data_AF-A0A3A4P5Z0-F1
#
_entry.id   AF-A0A3A4P5Z0-F1
#
_cell.length_a   1.000
_cell.length_b   1.000
_cell.length_c   1.000
_cell.angle_alpha   90.00
_cell.angle_beta   90.00
_cell.angle_gamma   90.00
#
_symmetry.space_group_name_H-M   'P 1'
#
loop_
_entity.id
_entity.type
_entity.pdbx_description
1 polymer ?
#
loop_
_entity_poly.entity_id
_entity_poly.type
_entity_poly.pdbx_seq_one_letter_code
_entity_poly.pdbx_strand_id
1 'polypeptide(L)'
;MGKRLIMVAVVVAAITFAAPAFSQEIESIVEIFKEKTGSSAVYEGDICIEVEGEGITAIALKHASLPKPITILQNLAGFDEMELVRDEEWSVFTNLIPNGLYELMIAQGALTVRHPFEVNYSFMPALPTITSPTNGQVMPSPSFIVTWNSPPAGIDGIYLEIESEVDLDSGYLPPTATYYVVPDGFLKPGSWCELDLEFHKLMNGTGYSSLHQIEFSIAP
;
A
#
# COMPACT_ATOMS: atom_id res chain seq x y z
N MET A 1 -45.27 11.48 27.33
CA MET A 1 -44.23 11.21 26.31
C MET A 1 -44.72 10.07 25.43
N GLY A 2 -44.95 10.32 24.16
CA GLY A 2 -45.52 9.34 23.23
C GLY A 2 -46.02 10.04 21.98
N LYS A 3 -45.11 10.33 21.04
CA LYS A 3 -45.47 10.92 19.76
C LYS A 3 -46.10 9.83 18.88
N ARG A 4 -47.38 10.02 18.56
CA ARG A 4 -48.12 9.26 17.56
C ARG A 4 -47.64 9.67 16.17
N LEU A 5 -47.31 8.67 15.34
CA LEU A 5 -47.11 8.83 13.90
C LEU A 5 -48.44 9.26 13.25
N ILE A 6 -48.41 10.34 12.48
CA ILE A 6 -49.44 10.66 11.49
C ILE A 6 -48.94 10.15 10.14
N MET A 7 -49.68 9.21 9.59
CA MET A 7 -49.54 8.68 8.24
C MET A 7 -50.04 9.74 7.25
N VAL A 8 -49.20 10.12 6.28
CA VAL A 8 -49.66 10.81 5.06
C VAL A 8 -49.31 9.88 3.90
N ALA A 9 -50.35 9.33 3.28
CA ALA A 9 -50.25 8.56 2.06
C ALA A 9 -49.82 9.49 0.92
N VAL A 10 -48.75 9.12 0.21
CA VAL A 10 -48.42 9.72 -1.09
C VAL A 10 -48.59 8.64 -2.16
N VAL A 11 -49.35 9.05 -3.17
CA VAL A 11 -49.85 8.31 -4.31
C VAL A 11 -48.72 7.60 -5.06
N VAL A 12 -48.91 6.30 -5.30
CA VAL A 12 -48.07 5.49 -6.20
C VAL A 12 -48.34 5.93 -7.63
N ALA A 13 -47.44 6.75 -8.19
CA ALA A 13 -47.32 6.89 -9.63
C ALA A 13 -46.35 5.80 -10.10
N ALA A 14 -46.88 4.80 -10.82
CA ALA A 14 -46.06 3.83 -11.52
C ALA A 14 -45.33 4.53 -12.67
N ILE A 15 -44.11 4.98 -12.39
CA ILE A 15 -43.16 5.30 -13.44
C ILE A 15 -42.36 4.02 -13.65
N THR A 16 -42.50 3.39 -14.81
CA THR A 16 -41.55 2.39 -15.29
C THR A 16 -40.22 3.10 -15.53
N PHE A 17 -39.41 3.22 -14.49
CA PHE A 17 -38.00 3.47 -14.65
C PHE A 17 -37.40 2.17 -15.19
N ALA A 18 -36.80 2.23 -16.37
CA ALA A 18 -35.68 1.34 -16.65
C ALA A 18 -34.76 1.47 -15.44
N ALA A 19 -34.50 0.36 -14.76
CA ALA A 19 -33.67 0.36 -13.56
C ALA A 19 -32.41 1.17 -13.89
N PRO A 20 -32.05 2.19 -13.09
CA PRO A 20 -30.71 2.73 -13.21
C PRO A 20 -29.80 1.52 -12.99
N ALA A 21 -29.02 1.15 -14.01
CA ALA A 21 -27.88 0.30 -13.80
C ALA A 21 -27.11 0.98 -12.67
N PHE A 22 -27.05 0.36 -11.50
CA PHE A 22 -26.14 0.76 -10.45
C PHE A 22 -24.77 0.80 -11.14
N SER A 23 -24.23 1.99 -11.40
CA SER A 23 -22.81 2.10 -11.69
C SER A 23 -22.14 1.82 -10.36
N GLN A 24 -21.83 0.55 -10.10
CA GLN A 24 -20.94 0.20 -9.02
C GLN A 24 -19.64 0.95 -9.30
N GLU A 25 -19.25 1.83 -8.38
CA GLU A 25 -17.97 2.51 -8.47
C GLU A 25 -16.89 1.44 -8.25
N ILE A 26 -16.01 1.28 -9.24
CA ILE A 26 -14.80 0.49 -9.07
C ILE A 26 -13.78 1.43 -8.46
N GLU A 27 -13.31 1.11 -7.27
CA GLU A 27 -12.17 1.79 -6.66
C GLU A 27 -10.89 1.07 -7.06
N SER A 28 -9.84 1.84 -7.35
CA SER A 28 -8.54 1.27 -7.66
C SER A 28 -7.43 2.11 -7.06
N ILE A 29 -6.53 1.46 -6.35
CA ILE A 29 -5.34 2.05 -5.75
C ILE A 29 -4.14 1.45 -6.47
N VAL A 30 -3.15 2.29 -6.79
CA VAL A 30 -1.87 1.84 -7.37
C VAL A 30 -0.75 2.40 -6.52
N GLU A 31 0.03 1.50 -5.95
CA GLU A 31 1.19 1.81 -5.14
C GLU A 31 2.42 1.11 -5.69
N ILE A 32 3.56 1.78 -5.60
CA ILE A 32 4.84 1.25 -6.05
C ILE A 32 5.77 1.29 -4.85
N PHE A 33 6.35 0.15 -4.51
CA PHE A 33 7.26 0.00 -3.39
C PHE A 33 8.68 -0.20 -3.86
N LYS A 34 9.59 0.34 -3.08
CA LYS A 34 11.01 0.05 -3.14
C LYS A 34 11.50 -0.31 -1.75
N GLU A 35 11.75 -1.58 -1.53
CA GLU A 35 12.11 -2.12 -0.24
C GLU A 35 13.60 -2.35 -0.11
N LYS A 36 14.12 -2.11 1.09
CA LYS A 36 15.43 -2.57 1.53
C LYS A 36 15.32 -3.36 2.83
N THR A 37 15.66 -4.64 2.78
CA THR A 37 15.71 -5.50 3.95
C THR A 37 17.11 -5.53 4.59
N GLY A 38 17.15 -5.25 5.88
CA GLY A 38 18.35 -5.28 6.72
C GLY A 38 19.51 -4.42 6.20
N SER A 39 20.65 -5.07 5.98
CA SER A 39 21.88 -4.44 5.46
C SER A 39 22.07 -4.65 3.95
N SER A 40 21.07 -5.18 3.25
CA SER A 40 21.15 -5.44 1.81
C SER A 40 21.50 -4.18 1.02
N ALA A 41 22.38 -4.32 0.03
CA ALA A 41 22.61 -3.27 -0.97
C ALA A 41 21.63 -3.37 -2.15
N VAL A 42 20.88 -4.47 -2.20
CA VAL A 42 19.88 -4.79 -3.21
C VAL A 42 18.54 -4.33 -2.69
N TYR A 43 17.78 -3.67 -3.56
CA TYR A 43 16.40 -3.30 -3.27
C TYR A 43 15.48 -4.28 -3.97
N GLU A 44 14.34 -4.55 -3.36
CA GLU A 44 13.22 -5.24 -3.98
C GLU A 44 12.22 -4.18 -4.43
N GLY A 45 11.52 -4.45 -5.53
CA GLY A 45 10.62 -3.52 -6.18
C GLY A 45 9.31 -4.18 -6.47
N ASP A 46 8.24 -3.55 -6.01
CA ASP A 46 6.90 -4.08 -6.09
C ASP A 46 5.91 -3.02 -6.62
N ILE A 47 4.81 -3.48 -7.19
CA ILE A 47 3.64 -2.71 -7.56
C ILE A 47 2.40 -3.36 -6.97
N CYS A 48 1.84 -2.75 -5.93
CA CYS A 48 0.52 -3.12 -5.43
C CYS A 48 -0.55 -2.44 -6.29
N ILE A 49 -1.50 -3.25 -6.75
CA ILE A 49 -2.71 -2.77 -7.40
C ILE A 49 -3.87 -3.40 -6.67
N GLU A 50 -4.61 -2.57 -5.95
CA GLU A 50 -5.85 -2.94 -5.31
C GLU A 50 -7.00 -2.52 -6.20
N VAL A 51 -7.93 -3.43 -6.45
CA VAL A 51 -9.17 -3.12 -7.16
C VAL A 51 -10.34 -3.72 -6.42
N GLU A 52 -11.26 -2.86 -6.00
CA GLU A 52 -12.49 -3.26 -5.34
C GLU A 52 -13.69 -3.13 -6.29
N GLY A 53 -14.54 -4.16 -6.32
CA GLY A 53 -15.80 -4.16 -7.06
C GLY A 53 -16.28 -5.57 -7.41
N GLU A 54 -17.59 -5.81 -7.42
CA GLU A 54 -18.12 -7.16 -7.64
C GLU A 54 -17.94 -7.66 -9.07
N GLY A 55 -17.61 -8.94 -9.22
CA GLY A 55 -17.61 -9.62 -10.54
C GLY A 55 -16.46 -9.21 -11.45
N ILE A 56 -15.34 -8.78 -10.88
CA ILE A 56 -14.11 -8.57 -11.63
C ILE A 56 -13.56 -9.93 -12.07
N THR A 57 -13.20 -10.04 -13.34
CA THR A 57 -12.78 -11.30 -13.97
C THR A 57 -11.38 -11.26 -14.57
N ALA A 58 -10.81 -10.07 -14.82
CA ALA A 58 -9.43 -9.93 -15.24
C ALA A 58 -8.86 -8.55 -14.94
N ILE A 59 -7.55 -8.51 -14.69
CA ILE A 59 -6.76 -7.29 -14.62
C ILE A 59 -5.57 -7.41 -15.57
N ALA A 60 -5.33 -6.37 -16.34
CA ALA A 60 -4.13 -6.26 -17.17
C ALA A 60 -3.60 -4.83 -17.21
N LEU A 61 -2.27 -4.70 -17.25
CA LEU A 61 -1.58 -3.44 -17.45
C LEU A 61 -1.19 -3.29 -18.92
N LYS A 62 -1.51 -2.15 -19.51
CA LYS A 62 -1.06 -1.78 -20.84
C LYS A 62 -0.13 -0.58 -20.77
N HIS A 63 0.98 -0.66 -21.51
CA HIS A 63 1.95 0.42 -21.65
C HIS A 63 2.47 0.47 -23.08
N ALA A 64 2.84 1.66 -23.54
CA ALA A 64 3.21 1.89 -24.94
C ALA A 64 4.51 1.20 -25.37
N SER A 65 5.46 0.99 -24.44
CA SER A 65 6.72 0.31 -24.75
C SER A 65 6.66 -1.20 -24.60
N LEU A 66 5.55 -1.75 -24.09
CA LEU A 66 5.37 -3.18 -23.92
C LEU A 66 4.72 -3.79 -25.16
N PRO A 67 5.28 -4.87 -25.74
CA PRO A 67 4.76 -5.47 -26.98
C PRO A 67 3.37 -6.10 -26.80
N LYS A 68 3.00 -6.44 -25.56
CA LYS A 68 1.70 -6.96 -25.16
C LYS A 68 1.35 -6.42 -23.77
N PRO A 69 0.05 -6.30 -23.43
CA PRO A 69 -0.35 -6.06 -22.05
C PRO A 69 0.25 -7.11 -21.11
N ILE A 70 0.66 -6.69 -19.92
CA ILE A 70 1.01 -7.59 -18.82
C ILE A 70 -0.32 -8.02 -18.21
N THR A 71 -0.72 -9.27 -18.46
CA THR A 71 -1.84 -9.86 -17.74
C THR A 71 -1.41 -10.12 -16.31
N ILE A 72 -2.09 -9.49 -15.37
CA ILE A 72 -1.86 -9.66 -13.93
C ILE A 72 -2.66 -10.86 -13.44
N LEU A 73 -3.96 -10.88 -13.77
CA LEU A 73 -4.85 -11.96 -13.36
C LEU A 73 -5.92 -12.23 -14.43
N GLN A 74 -6.31 -13.49 -14.54
CA GLN A 74 -7.56 -13.93 -15.17
C GLN A 74 -8.25 -14.91 -14.22
N ASN A 75 -9.41 -14.52 -13.67
CA ASN A 75 -10.25 -15.44 -12.93
C ASN A 75 -11.72 -15.33 -13.37
N LEU A 76 -12.29 -16.46 -13.79
CA LEU A 76 -13.70 -16.54 -14.21
C LEU A 76 -14.68 -16.63 -13.03
N ALA A 77 -14.19 -16.80 -11.80
CA ALA A 77 -15.01 -16.95 -10.61
C ALA A 77 -15.67 -15.63 -10.14
N GLY A 78 -15.16 -14.48 -10.57
CA GLY A 78 -15.59 -13.17 -10.06
C GLY A 78 -15.00 -12.93 -8.67
N PHE A 79 -14.28 -11.83 -8.50
CA PHE A 79 -13.79 -11.37 -7.21
C PHE A 79 -14.30 -9.96 -6.91
N ASP A 80 -14.29 -9.64 -5.63
CA ASP A 80 -14.70 -8.34 -5.09
C ASP A 80 -13.48 -7.48 -4.72
N GLU A 81 -12.30 -8.08 -4.52
CA GLU A 81 -11.03 -7.44 -4.19
C GLU A 81 -9.88 -8.24 -4.81
N MET A 82 -8.82 -7.57 -5.27
CA MET A 82 -7.58 -8.23 -5.71
C MET A 82 -6.37 -7.37 -5.41
N GLU A 83 -5.34 -8.02 -4.90
CA GLU A 83 -4.01 -7.49 -4.67
C GLU A 83 -2.99 -8.24 -5.56
N LEU A 84 -2.05 -7.52 -6.16
CA LEU A 84 -0.89 -8.10 -6.83
C LEU A 84 0.37 -7.58 -6.15
N VAL A 85 1.25 -8.51 -5.77
CA VAL A 85 2.60 -8.21 -5.28
C VAL A 85 3.61 -8.93 -6.18
N ARG A 86 4.72 -8.27 -6.49
CA ARG A 86 5.83 -8.67 -7.33
C ARG A 86 7.14 -8.40 -6.58
N ASP A 87 7.67 -9.41 -5.89
CA ASP A 87 8.93 -9.30 -5.13
C ASP A 87 10.15 -9.48 -6.04
N GLU A 88 10.31 -8.59 -7.01
CA GLU A 88 11.42 -8.63 -7.97
C GLU A 88 12.57 -7.74 -7.49
N GLU A 89 13.81 -8.10 -7.80
CA GLU A 89 14.92 -7.16 -7.61
C GLU A 89 14.63 -5.83 -8.33
N TRP A 90 14.85 -4.68 -7.69
CA TRP A 90 14.53 -3.34 -8.21
C TRP A 90 15.04 -3.10 -9.64
N SER A 91 16.24 -3.60 -9.97
CA SER A 91 16.81 -3.47 -11.31
C SER A 91 16.03 -4.28 -12.35
N VAL A 92 15.49 -5.43 -11.98
CA VAL A 92 14.63 -6.28 -12.80
C VAL A 92 13.22 -5.69 -12.88
N PHE A 93 12.66 -5.28 -11.74
CA PHE A 93 11.35 -4.65 -11.61
C PHE A 93 11.20 -3.45 -12.55
N THR A 94 12.13 -2.49 -12.50
CA THR A 94 12.07 -1.27 -13.30
C THR A 94 12.22 -1.50 -14.81
N ASN A 95 12.79 -2.64 -15.22
CA ASN A 95 12.81 -3.07 -16.62
C ASN A 95 11.49 -3.71 -17.04
N LEU A 96 10.82 -4.40 -16.13
CA LEU A 96 9.53 -5.04 -16.36
C LEU A 96 8.38 -4.02 -16.36
N ILE A 97 8.44 -3.03 -15.47
CA ILE A 97 7.48 -1.95 -15.31
C ILE A 97 8.17 -0.61 -15.63
N PRO A 98 8.56 -0.34 -16.89
CA PRO A 98 9.27 0.90 -17.21
C PRO A 98 8.44 2.16 -16.94
N ASN A 99 9.11 3.27 -16.63
CA ASN A 99 8.46 4.59 -16.53
C ASN A 99 7.53 4.89 -17.70
N GLY A 100 6.43 5.57 -17.43
CA GLY A 100 5.51 6.10 -18.43
C GLY A 100 4.05 5.93 -18.04
N LEU A 101 3.19 6.22 -19.01
CA LEU A 101 1.74 6.12 -18.84
C LEU A 101 1.28 4.68 -19.02
N TYR A 102 0.57 4.20 -18.00
CA TYR A 102 -0.11 2.92 -17.99
C TYR A 102 -1.61 3.10 -18.11
N GLU A 103 -2.26 2.07 -18.63
CA GLU A 103 -3.70 1.89 -18.55
C GLU A 103 -3.97 0.57 -17.83
N LEU A 104 -4.53 0.67 -16.62
CA LEU A 104 -5.07 -0.45 -15.88
C LEU A 104 -6.41 -0.83 -16.50
N MET A 105 -6.48 -2.03 -17.08
CA MET A 105 -7.68 -2.57 -17.71
C MET A 105 -8.32 -3.58 -16.76
N ILE A 106 -9.52 -3.26 -16.28
CA ILE A 106 -10.30 -4.07 -15.32
C ILE A 106 -11.50 -4.64 -16.07
N ALA A 107 -11.56 -5.95 -16.24
CA ALA A 107 -12.69 -6.62 -16.88
C ALA A 107 -13.73 -7.03 -15.84
N GLN A 108 -14.98 -6.61 -16.01
CA GLN A 108 -16.11 -6.93 -15.14
C GLN A 108 -17.25 -7.46 -16.00
N GLY A 109 -17.43 -8.78 -16.01
CA GLY A 109 -18.30 -9.46 -16.99
C GLY A 109 -17.95 -9.09 -18.45
N ALA A 110 -18.86 -8.44 -19.16
CA ALA A 110 -18.66 -7.99 -20.54
C ALA A 110 -18.08 -6.57 -20.67
N LEU A 111 -17.89 -5.87 -19.55
CA LEU A 111 -17.37 -4.50 -19.49
C LEU A 111 -15.85 -4.52 -19.27
N THR A 112 -15.18 -3.46 -19.74
CA THR A 112 -13.79 -3.19 -19.40
C THR A 112 -13.66 -1.73 -18.99
N VAL A 113 -13.33 -1.51 -17.73
CA VAL A 113 -12.99 -0.19 -17.19
C VAL A 113 -11.50 0.05 -17.42
N ARG A 114 -11.15 1.31 -17.73
CA ARG A 114 -9.78 1.73 -18.05
C ARG A 114 -9.40 2.85 -17.09
N HIS A 115 -8.40 2.61 -16.26
CA HIS A 115 -7.88 3.58 -15.31
C HIS A 115 -6.45 3.98 -15.70
N PRO A 116 -6.23 5.19 -16.23
CA PRO A 116 -4.89 5.65 -16.58
C PRO A 116 -4.13 6.05 -15.33
N PHE A 117 -2.85 5.69 -15.25
CA PHE A 117 -1.93 6.15 -14.21
C PHE A 117 -0.51 6.32 -14.76
N GLU A 118 0.36 7.00 -14.03
CA GLU A 118 1.74 7.24 -14.43
C GLU A 118 2.70 6.56 -13.46
N VAL A 119 3.65 5.80 -14.01
CA VAL A 119 4.82 5.31 -13.27
C VAL A 119 5.99 6.27 -13.55
N ASN A 120 6.50 6.89 -12.50
CA ASN A 120 7.69 7.73 -12.56
C ASN A 120 8.55 7.55 -11.31
N TYR A 121 9.57 6.71 -11.42
CA TYR A 121 10.49 6.38 -10.35
C TYR A 121 11.28 7.57 -9.78
N SER A 122 11.28 8.73 -10.44
CA SER A 122 11.86 9.95 -9.84
C SER A 122 11.03 10.50 -8.66
N PHE A 123 9.79 10.04 -8.50
CA PHE A 123 8.96 10.35 -7.35
C PHE A 123 9.21 9.44 -6.14
N MET A 124 9.96 8.35 -6.30
CA MET A 124 10.34 7.49 -5.18
C MET A 124 11.05 8.29 -4.09
N PRO A 125 10.54 8.28 -2.85
CA PRO A 125 11.22 8.91 -1.72
C PRO A 125 12.62 8.33 -1.54
N ALA A 126 13.61 9.18 -1.27
CA ALA A 126 14.92 8.67 -0.88
C ALA A 126 14.82 8.04 0.51
N LEU A 127 15.36 6.84 0.69
CA LEU A 127 15.24 6.10 1.95
C LEU A 127 16.24 6.62 3.00
N PRO A 128 15.80 7.21 4.12
CA PRO A 128 16.66 7.54 5.24
C PRO A 128 17.26 6.29 5.86
N THR A 129 18.38 6.46 6.55
CA THR A 129 19.00 5.37 7.30
C THR A 129 18.45 5.34 8.72
N ILE A 130 17.93 4.20 9.15
CA ILE A 130 17.63 3.92 10.55
C ILE A 130 18.95 3.93 11.34
N THR A 131 19.02 4.77 12.36
CA THR A 131 20.21 4.93 13.22
C THR A 131 20.15 4.10 14.49
N SER A 132 18.95 3.80 14.98
CA SER A 132 18.72 2.85 16.08
C SER A 132 17.27 2.36 16.05
N PRO A 133 17.00 1.05 16.24
CA PRO A 133 17.99 -0.02 16.30
C PRO A 133 18.72 -0.19 14.95
N THR A 134 19.87 -0.86 14.94
CA THR A 134 20.50 -1.29 13.69
C THR A 134 20.17 -2.76 13.43
N ASN A 135 20.15 -3.19 12.16
CA ASN A 135 19.88 -4.58 11.82
C ASN A 135 20.79 -5.56 12.58
N GLY A 136 20.20 -6.58 13.20
CA GLY A 136 20.84 -7.58 14.05
C GLY A 136 21.24 -7.09 15.46
N GLN A 137 20.86 -5.87 15.85
CA GLN A 137 21.20 -5.35 17.18
C GLN A 137 20.46 -6.11 18.28
N VAL A 138 21.13 -6.30 19.42
CA VAL A 138 20.48 -6.71 20.67
C VAL A 138 20.29 -5.46 21.53
N MET A 139 19.04 -5.04 21.70
CA MET A 139 18.67 -3.90 22.52
C MET A 139 18.71 -4.28 24.00
N PRO A 140 19.30 -3.43 24.88
CA PRO A 140 19.45 -3.76 26.29
C PRO A 140 18.13 -3.65 27.09
N SER A 141 17.09 -3.08 26.50
CA SER A 141 15.81 -2.77 27.13
C SER A 141 14.69 -2.84 26.09
N PRO A 142 13.49 -3.31 26.47
CA PRO A 142 12.30 -3.26 25.61
C PRO A 142 11.76 -1.83 25.41
N SER A 143 12.06 -0.91 26.33
CA SER A 143 11.75 0.52 26.19
C SER A 143 12.94 1.23 25.54
N PHE A 144 12.76 1.67 24.30
CA PHE A 144 13.75 2.44 23.55
C PHE A 144 13.09 3.38 22.54
N ILE A 145 13.91 4.18 21.88
CA ILE A 145 13.49 5.12 20.84
C ILE A 145 14.07 4.63 19.52
N VAL A 146 13.20 4.42 18.53
CA VAL A 146 13.60 4.24 17.14
C VAL A 146 14.01 5.59 16.60
N THR A 147 15.12 5.67 15.86
CA THR A 147 15.63 6.92 15.28
C THR A 147 16.13 6.69 13.87
N TRP A 148 16.01 7.71 13.03
CA TRP A 148 16.52 7.73 11.66
C TRP A 148 17.03 9.12 11.28
N ASN A 149 17.80 9.19 10.20
CA ASN A 149 18.26 10.45 9.62
C ASN A 149 17.08 11.31 9.10
N SER A 150 17.31 12.60 8.85
CA SER A 150 16.27 13.51 8.34
C SER A 150 15.53 12.93 7.12
N PRO A 151 14.19 12.88 7.14
CA PRO A 151 13.40 12.44 5.99
C PRO A 151 13.69 13.27 4.73
N PRO A 152 13.54 12.68 3.54
CA PRO A 152 13.64 13.44 2.29
C PRO A 152 12.56 14.52 2.22
N ALA A 153 12.86 15.61 1.51
CA ALA A 153 11.88 16.67 1.29
C ALA A 153 10.74 16.20 0.37
N GLY A 154 9.52 16.65 0.65
CA GLY A 154 8.36 16.45 -0.22
C GLY A 154 7.79 15.04 -0.20
N ILE A 155 7.90 14.35 0.94
CA ILE A 155 7.08 13.19 1.30
C ILE A 155 5.77 13.65 1.94
N ASP A 156 4.73 12.84 1.80
CA ASP A 156 3.39 13.12 2.32
C ASP A 156 3.19 12.47 3.70
N GLY A 157 3.90 11.38 3.99
CA GLY A 157 3.79 10.68 5.26
C GLY A 157 4.95 9.72 5.52
N ILE A 158 5.03 9.29 6.77
CA ILE A 158 5.89 8.20 7.22
C ILE A 158 4.96 7.19 7.90
N TYR A 159 5.01 5.93 7.49
CA TYR A 159 4.38 4.83 8.21
C TYR A 159 5.49 4.06 8.93
N LEU A 160 5.21 3.67 10.17
CA LEU A 160 6.09 2.84 10.96
C LEU A 160 5.29 1.64 11.46
N GLU A 161 5.92 0.48 11.42
CA GLU A 161 5.43 -0.74 12.01
C GLU A 161 6.57 -1.40 12.80
N ILE A 162 6.30 -1.77 14.04
CA ILE A 162 7.14 -2.68 14.79
C ILE A 162 6.32 -3.90 15.13
N GLU A 163 6.86 -5.05 14.78
CA GLU A 163 6.28 -6.32 15.15
C GLU A 163 7.25 -7.19 15.95
N SER A 164 6.66 -8.12 16.69
CA SER A 164 7.31 -9.23 17.36
C SER A 164 6.42 -10.47 17.18
N GLU A 165 6.86 -11.63 17.67
CA GLU A 165 6.10 -12.89 17.51
C GLU A 165 4.62 -12.83 17.94
N VAL A 166 4.23 -11.89 18.81
CA VAL A 166 2.89 -11.85 19.42
C VAL A 166 2.26 -10.46 19.48
N ASP A 167 3.01 -9.39 19.19
CA ASP A 167 2.58 -8.01 19.36
C ASP A 167 2.99 -7.19 18.12
N LEU A 168 2.08 -6.34 17.62
CA LEU A 168 2.29 -5.41 16.50
C LEU A 168 1.83 -4.01 16.93
N ASP A 169 2.63 -3.00 16.62
CA ASP A 169 2.34 -1.60 16.85
C ASP A 169 2.71 -0.81 15.60
N SER A 170 1.74 -0.06 15.07
CA SER A 170 1.93 0.65 13.82
C SER A 170 1.18 1.96 13.76
N GLY A 171 1.62 2.85 12.88
CA GLY A 171 0.90 4.09 12.61
C GLY A 171 1.64 5.11 11.77
N TYR A 172 0.86 6.10 11.33
CA TYR A 172 1.37 7.24 10.59
C TYR A 172 2.00 8.29 11.50
N LEU A 173 3.20 8.73 11.12
CA LEU A 173 3.95 9.79 11.78
C LEU A 173 3.95 11.06 10.91
N PRO A 174 4.18 12.24 11.51
CA PRO A 174 4.40 13.46 10.75
C PRO A 174 5.55 13.28 9.74
N PRO A 175 5.48 13.88 8.54
CA PRO A 175 6.50 13.73 7.49
C PRO A 175 7.88 14.29 7.87
N THR A 176 7.98 15.02 8.98
CA THR A 176 9.24 15.55 9.52
C THR A 176 9.77 14.74 10.71
N ALA A 177 9.09 13.68 11.12
CA ALA A 177 9.52 12.86 12.25
C ALA A 177 10.89 12.22 11.97
N THR A 178 11.73 12.17 13.01
CA THR A 178 13.05 11.53 12.98
C THR A 178 13.17 10.46 14.07
N TYR A 179 12.07 10.18 14.77
CA TYR A 179 12.04 9.23 15.86
C TYR A 179 10.63 8.71 16.13
N TYR A 180 10.57 7.55 16.78
CA TYR A 180 9.37 6.94 17.36
C TYR A 180 9.71 6.38 18.74
N VAL A 181 8.82 6.59 19.71
CA VAL A 181 9.01 6.07 21.08
C VAL A 181 8.22 4.78 21.17
N VAL A 182 8.91 3.66 21.35
CA VAL A 182 8.26 2.36 21.53
C VAL A 182 7.46 2.39 22.84
N PRO A 183 6.16 2.03 22.82
CA PRO A 183 5.36 2.04 24.03
C PRO A 183 5.92 1.10 25.12
N ASP A 184 5.89 1.56 26.37
CA ASP A 184 6.37 0.76 27.49
C ASP A 184 5.57 -0.54 27.63
N GLY A 185 6.28 -1.67 27.75
CA GLY A 185 5.68 -2.99 27.92
C GLY A 185 5.12 -3.61 26.64
N PHE A 186 5.25 -2.94 25.49
CA PHE A 186 4.91 -3.52 24.19
C PHE A 186 5.84 -4.69 23.83
N LEU A 187 7.16 -4.46 23.90
CA LEU A 187 8.15 -5.51 23.64
C LEU A 187 8.56 -6.23 24.93
N LYS A 188 8.96 -7.51 24.79
CA LYS A 188 9.33 -8.38 25.91
C LYS A 188 10.83 -8.71 25.88
N PRO A 189 11.50 -8.83 27.03
CA PRO A 189 12.87 -9.36 27.08
C PRO A 189 12.97 -10.71 26.36
N GLY A 190 14.01 -10.87 25.54
CA GLY A 190 14.25 -12.07 24.74
C GLY A 190 13.46 -12.19 23.44
N SER A 191 12.60 -11.22 23.08
CA SER A 191 11.87 -11.27 21.81
C SER A 191 12.76 -10.92 20.61
N TRP A 192 12.50 -11.57 19.47
CA TRP A 192 12.87 -11.07 18.15
C TRP A 192 11.84 -10.03 17.72
N CYS A 193 12.30 -9.03 16.96
CA CYS A 193 11.50 -7.92 16.50
C CYS A 193 11.89 -7.54 15.07
N GLU A 194 10.89 -7.08 14.33
CA GLU A 194 11.04 -6.42 13.03
C GLU A 194 10.55 -4.98 13.13
N LEU A 195 11.20 -4.09 12.39
CA LEU A 195 10.83 -2.69 12.24
C LEU A 195 10.80 -2.38 10.76
N ASP A 196 9.62 -1.96 10.30
CA ASP A 196 9.43 -1.37 8.98
C ASP A 196 9.24 0.13 9.11
N LEU A 197 10.02 0.86 8.32
CA LEU A 197 9.92 2.30 8.22
C LEU A 197 9.73 2.69 6.76
N GLU A 198 8.53 3.16 6.46
CA GLU A 198 8.09 3.47 5.12
C GLU A 198 7.89 4.99 4.93
N PHE A 199 8.32 5.49 3.78
CA PHE A 199 8.21 6.89 3.40
C PHE A 199 7.36 6.99 2.14
N HIS A 200 6.25 7.73 2.23
CA HIS A 200 5.24 7.78 1.18
C HIS A 200 5.25 9.10 0.44
N LYS A 201 4.92 9.03 -0.85
CA LYS A 201 4.61 10.18 -1.69
C LYS A 201 3.48 9.84 -2.66
N LEU A 202 2.45 10.67 -2.71
CA LEU A 202 1.34 10.54 -3.65
C LEU A 202 1.55 11.51 -4.82
N MET A 203 1.68 10.98 -6.02
CA MET A 203 1.82 11.77 -7.24
C MET A 203 0.88 11.25 -8.32
N ASN A 204 0.05 12.14 -8.86
CA ASN A 204 -0.85 11.84 -9.99
C ASN A 204 -1.77 10.62 -9.75
N GLY A 205 -2.19 10.37 -8.51
CA GLY A 205 -3.03 9.23 -8.15
C GLY A 205 -2.29 7.90 -7.96
N THR A 206 -0.95 7.92 -7.99
CA THR A 206 -0.09 6.77 -7.72
C THR A 206 0.71 7.00 -6.44
N GLY A 207 0.67 6.04 -5.52
CA GLY A 207 1.49 6.01 -4.32
C GLY A 207 2.91 5.53 -4.64
N TYR A 208 3.90 6.21 -4.07
CA TYR A 208 5.31 5.86 -4.16
C TYR A 208 5.87 5.71 -2.77
N SER A 209 6.39 4.53 -2.48
CA SER A 209 6.87 4.17 -1.17
C SER A 209 8.28 3.63 -1.22
N SER A 210 9.10 4.06 -0.26
CA SER A 210 10.39 3.45 0.02
C SER A 210 10.39 2.92 1.44
N LEU A 211 10.68 1.63 1.61
CA LEU A 211 10.64 0.92 2.89
C LEU A 211 12.06 0.50 3.33
N HIS A 212 12.36 0.69 4.61
CA HIS A 212 13.54 0.10 5.26
C HIS A 212 13.07 -0.85 6.36
N GLN A 213 13.24 -2.14 6.13
CA GLN A 213 13.01 -3.19 7.12
C GLN A 213 14.32 -3.49 7.84
N ILE A 214 14.27 -3.63 9.17
CA ILE A 214 15.37 -4.20 9.95
C ILE A 214 14.86 -5.16 11.00
N GLU A 215 15.68 -6.16 11.28
CA GLU A 215 15.44 -7.10 12.38
C GLU A 215 16.34 -6.77 13.57
N PHE A 216 15.86 -6.96 14.78
CA PHE A 216 16.64 -6.81 16.01
C PHE A 216 16.05 -7.71 17.11
N SER A 217 16.65 -7.70 18.29
CA SER A 217 16.13 -8.46 19.44
C SER A 217 16.28 -7.69 20.74
N ILE A 218 15.54 -8.10 21.77
CA ILE A 218 15.66 -7.55 23.12
C ILE A 218 16.46 -8.53 23.99
N ALA A 219 17.41 -8.02 24.78
CA ALA A 219 18.14 -8.82 25.75
C ALA A 219 17.19 -9.54 26.73
N PRO A 220 17.52 -10.76 27.20
CA PRO A 220 16.72 -11.50 28.20
C PRO A 220 16.58 -10.80 29.56
#